data_AF-A0A6N9QHR5-F1
#
_entry.id   AF-A0A6N9QHR5-F1
#
_cell.length_a   1.000
_cell.length_b   1.000
_cell.length_c   1.000
_cell.angle_alpha   90.00
_cell.angle_beta   90.00
_cell.angle_gamma   90.00
#
_symmetry.space_group_name_H-M   'P 1'
#
loop_
_entity.id
_entity.type
_entity.pdbx_description
1 polymer ?
#
loop_
_entity_poly.entity_id
_entity_poly.type
_entity_poly.pdbx_seq_one_letter_code
_entity_poly.pdbx_strand_id
1 'polypeptide(L)'
;MDENVKKINSILVNLFNMVLKLEEKAIKESTRRDLSLTELHTLVAIGEGKAKTMSQVAASLKISVSTLTTAVNRLVKKGYAHRFRIPEDRRIVKVELTEIGIEAVREHEAFHTVMISEAISQIPEDQIGKFIDSIDNINEYLLMRKHPPARTPGPFTMKPLKLGRIFVPVPLFQGALSIGLSKSRLASAVAKEGGVGIIAASKIGYQEHDFQENPVEANKRVLRQEIKKALDLTIDCKERGPIGVNIMWSSHHCEEYVKAAVSAGAELIVCGGGIPTKLPAYCRDKKVALVPIVSSKRAANIIIRNWTKKYNRTPDGFIFQGPLAGGYLGIKESQMEAAAEDFYKNIADIKGELEDLGDCPLIVCGGIYTRSDAEKAYAYGADGFQLGTRFVTTQECDASEAFKQAYLNCREQDITIITSPEGFPGRVIENQCVPRVSKEPWRIMEGLLNASRGDLEHGLIFCGGKIHKAEKIETVADIFREFTEGACQ
;
A
#
# COMPACT_ATOMS: atom_id res chain seq x y z
N MET A 1 24.30 -0.20 28.50
CA MET A 1 23.25 -0.82 27.65
C MET A 1 22.33 -1.72 28.45
N ASP A 2 22.86 -2.62 29.29
CA ASP A 2 22.07 -3.59 30.06
C ASP A 2 21.11 -2.95 31.10
N GLU A 3 21.51 -1.85 31.73
CA GLU A 3 20.65 -1.12 32.69
C GLU A 3 19.47 -0.41 32.01
N ASN A 4 19.70 0.19 30.82
CA ASN A 4 18.64 0.80 30.02
C ASN A 4 17.62 -0.24 29.55
N VAL A 5 18.08 -1.44 29.14
CA VAL A 5 17.19 -2.54 28.74
C VAL A 5 16.32 -2.99 29.92
N LYS A 6 16.90 -3.16 31.12
CA LYS A 6 16.14 -3.51 32.33
C LYS A 6 15.10 -2.45 32.68
N LYS A 7 15.48 -1.17 32.58
CA LYS A 7 14.56 -0.05 32.83
C LYS A 7 13.42 -0.02 31.83
N ILE A 8 13.69 -0.13 30.52
CA ILE A 8 12.67 -0.17 29.47
C ILE A 8 11.73 -1.37 29.68
N ASN A 9 12.26 -2.56 29.96
CA ASN A 9 11.45 -3.74 30.22
C ASN A 9 10.50 -3.52 31.41
N SER A 10 11.01 -2.97 32.52
CA SER A 10 10.17 -2.64 33.66
C SER A 10 9.07 -1.63 33.30
N ILE A 11 9.39 -0.61 32.51
CA ILE A 11 8.42 0.40 32.07
C ILE A 11 7.33 -0.27 31.22
N LEU A 12 7.70 -1.08 30.21
CA LEU A 12 6.75 -1.75 29.32
C LEU A 12 5.81 -2.70 30.07
N VAL A 13 6.36 -3.53 30.98
CA VAL A 13 5.57 -4.47 31.79
C VAL A 13 4.62 -3.71 32.72
N ASN A 14 5.12 -2.66 33.40
CA ASN A 14 4.29 -1.87 34.30
C ASN A 14 3.20 -1.12 33.54
N LEU A 15 3.54 -0.52 32.39
CA LEU A 15 2.59 0.20 31.54
C LEU A 15 1.47 -0.72 31.06
N PHE A 16 1.81 -1.90 30.52
CA PHE A 16 0.82 -2.88 30.08
C PHE A 16 -0.15 -3.27 31.20
N ASN A 17 0.37 -3.58 32.39
CA ASN A 17 -0.46 -3.94 33.53
C ASN A 17 -1.30 -2.77 34.07
N MET A 18 -0.78 -1.54 34.00
CA MET A 18 -1.52 -0.34 34.43
C MET A 18 -2.65 -0.01 33.45
N VAL A 19 -2.42 -0.09 32.14
CA VAL A 19 -3.44 0.14 31.11
C VAL A 19 -4.59 -0.84 31.29
N LEU A 20 -4.30 -2.14 31.46
CA LEU A 20 -5.34 -3.15 31.73
C LEU A 20 -6.18 -2.83 32.97
N LYS A 21 -5.54 -2.38 34.05
CA LYS A 21 -6.26 -1.98 35.28
C LYS A 21 -7.11 -0.72 35.09
N LEU A 22 -6.61 0.26 34.32
CA LEU A 22 -7.35 1.48 34.01
C LEU A 22 -8.57 1.18 33.14
N GLU A 23 -8.42 0.35 32.12
CA GLU A 23 -9.54 -0.12 31.28
C GLU A 23 -10.59 -0.85 32.12
N GLU A 24 -10.19 -1.81 32.96
CA GLU A 24 -11.13 -2.54 33.83
C GLU A 24 -11.87 -1.60 34.80
N LYS A 25 -11.19 -0.57 35.32
CA LYS A 25 -11.79 0.42 36.20
C LYS A 25 -12.76 1.33 35.43
N ALA A 26 -12.36 1.83 34.26
CA ALA A 26 -13.19 2.67 33.42
C ALA A 26 -14.50 1.97 33.05
N ILE A 27 -14.45 0.68 32.69
CA ILE A 27 -15.66 -0.11 32.41
C ILE A 27 -16.57 -0.25 33.64
N LYS A 28 -16.00 -0.43 34.84
CA LYS A 28 -16.78 -0.51 36.09
C LYS A 28 -17.42 0.81 36.48
N GLU A 29 -16.86 1.93 36.04
CA GLU A 29 -17.35 3.27 36.36
C GLU A 29 -18.30 3.80 35.27
N SER A 30 -18.19 3.29 34.04
CA SER A 30 -18.96 3.68 32.85
C SER A 30 -20.46 3.35 32.95
N THR A 31 -21.20 3.76 31.92
CA THR A 31 -22.61 3.38 31.76
C THR A 31 -22.81 1.90 31.39
N ARG A 32 -21.71 1.16 31.11
CA ARG A 32 -21.69 -0.19 30.53
C ARG A 32 -21.03 -1.23 31.44
N ARG A 33 -21.30 -1.13 32.75
CA ARG A 33 -20.72 -2.00 33.81
C ARG A 33 -21.05 -3.48 33.65
N ASP A 34 -22.03 -3.81 32.82
CA ASP A 34 -22.43 -5.17 32.53
C ASP A 34 -21.54 -5.84 31.49
N LEU A 35 -20.64 -5.11 30.81
CA LEU A 35 -19.63 -5.64 29.90
C LEU A 35 -18.34 -6.05 30.64
N SER A 36 -17.77 -7.17 30.23
CA SER A 36 -16.37 -7.51 30.53
C SER A 36 -15.42 -6.88 29.51
N LEU A 37 -14.13 -6.74 29.86
CA LEU A 37 -13.11 -6.22 28.94
C LEU A 37 -13.05 -7.02 27.63
N THR A 38 -13.14 -8.35 27.70
CA THR A 38 -13.19 -9.22 26.51
C THR A 38 -14.42 -8.96 25.65
N GLU A 39 -15.58 -8.72 26.24
CA GLU A 39 -16.81 -8.41 25.51
C GLU A 39 -16.71 -7.03 24.85
N LEU A 40 -16.14 -6.04 25.54
CA LEU A 40 -15.92 -4.71 24.99
C LEU A 40 -14.94 -4.73 23.81
N HIS A 41 -13.79 -5.38 23.94
CA HIS A 41 -12.86 -5.58 22.81
C HIS A 41 -13.50 -6.37 21.67
N THR A 42 -14.44 -7.28 21.98
CA THR A 42 -15.22 -7.95 20.93
C THR A 42 -16.14 -6.98 20.19
N LEU A 43 -16.78 -6.02 20.88
CA LEU A 43 -17.56 -4.96 20.23
C LEU A 43 -16.68 -4.07 19.35
N VAL A 44 -15.51 -3.65 19.84
CA VAL A 44 -14.52 -2.89 19.07
C VAL A 44 -14.10 -3.65 17.81
N ALA A 45 -13.82 -4.96 17.93
CA ALA A 45 -13.44 -5.78 16.78
C ALA A 45 -14.58 -5.98 15.77
N ILE A 46 -15.84 -6.01 16.21
CA ILE A 46 -17.00 -5.94 15.30
C ILE A 46 -16.99 -4.59 14.58
N GLY A 47 -16.77 -3.50 15.32
CA GLY A 47 -16.57 -2.15 14.80
C GLY A 47 -17.84 -1.46 14.31
N GLU A 48 -17.81 -0.13 14.25
CA GLU A 48 -18.89 0.67 13.67
C GLU A 48 -18.93 0.50 12.14
N GLY A 49 -20.11 0.25 11.58
CA GLY A 49 -20.30 0.19 10.12
C GLY A 49 -20.92 -1.12 9.63
N LYS A 50 -20.39 -1.66 8.52
CA LYS A 50 -20.98 -2.82 7.83
C LYS A 50 -20.78 -4.11 8.63
N ALA A 51 -21.82 -4.95 8.67
CA ALA A 51 -21.78 -6.26 9.29
C ALA A 51 -20.58 -7.13 8.84
N LYS A 52 -19.81 -7.64 9.81
CA LYS A 52 -18.62 -8.50 9.61
C LYS A 52 -18.97 -9.97 9.80
N THR A 53 -18.22 -10.86 9.15
CA THR A 53 -18.33 -12.31 9.40
C THR A 53 -17.65 -12.71 10.71
N MET A 54 -18.07 -13.82 11.32
CA MET A 54 -17.44 -14.35 12.53
C MET A 54 -15.93 -14.59 12.35
N SER A 55 -15.51 -15.08 11.17
CA SER A 55 -14.10 -15.32 10.88
C SER A 55 -13.27 -14.03 10.82
N GLN A 56 -13.85 -12.93 10.32
CA GLN A 56 -13.17 -11.62 10.30
C GLN A 56 -12.95 -11.09 11.72
N VAL A 57 -13.98 -11.14 12.56
CA VAL A 57 -13.88 -10.64 13.95
C VAL A 57 -12.91 -11.51 14.76
N ALA A 58 -12.91 -12.83 14.55
CA ALA A 58 -12.02 -13.75 15.25
C ALA A 58 -10.55 -13.53 14.87
N ALA A 59 -10.30 -13.25 13.58
CA ALA A 59 -8.97 -12.93 13.08
C ALA A 59 -8.41 -11.66 13.72
N SER A 60 -9.22 -10.58 13.80
CA SER A 60 -8.80 -9.32 14.42
C SER A 60 -8.45 -9.49 15.90
N LEU A 61 -9.22 -10.29 16.64
CA LEU A 61 -8.96 -10.60 18.05
C LEU A 61 -7.88 -11.66 18.28
N LYS A 62 -7.37 -12.32 17.23
CA LYS A 62 -6.42 -13.44 17.30
C LYS A 62 -6.90 -14.59 18.20
N ILE A 63 -8.20 -14.90 18.14
CA ILE A 63 -8.82 -16.02 18.86
C ILE A 63 -9.49 -16.99 17.90
N SER A 64 -9.82 -18.19 18.38
CA SER A 64 -10.58 -19.15 17.59
C SER A 64 -12.03 -18.67 17.38
N VAL A 65 -12.65 -19.07 16.27
CA VAL A 65 -14.07 -18.79 15.98
C VAL A 65 -14.99 -19.39 17.08
N SER A 66 -14.62 -20.51 17.69
CA SER A 66 -15.37 -21.09 18.81
C SER A 66 -15.30 -20.20 20.05
N THR A 67 -14.12 -19.66 20.40
CA THR A 67 -13.96 -18.68 21.49
C THR A 67 -14.80 -17.43 21.22
N LEU A 68 -14.72 -16.88 20.00
CA LEU A 68 -15.50 -15.71 19.60
C LEU A 68 -17.00 -15.97 19.71
N THR A 69 -17.46 -17.16 19.31
CA THR A 69 -18.89 -17.50 19.31
C THR A 69 -19.50 -17.35 20.70
N THR A 70 -18.77 -17.76 21.74
CA THR A 70 -19.22 -17.59 23.13
C THR A 70 -19.34 -16.12 23.52
N ALA A 71 -18.36 -15.28 23.15
CA ALA A 71 -18.39 -13.84 23.44
C ALA A 71 -19.53 -13.13 22.70
N VAL A 72 -19.68 -13.39 21.40
CA VAL A 72 -20.75 -12.81 20.57
C VAL A 72 -22.13 -13.23 21.08
N ASN A 73 -22.32 -14.49 21.46
CA ASN A 73 -23.62 -14.92 22.01
C ASN A 73 -23.99 -14.19 23.30
N ARG A 74 -23.01 -13.85 24.16
CA ARG A 74 -23.26 -13.02 25.35
C ARG A 74 -23.62 -11.59 24.98
N LEU A 75 -22.91 -10.99 24.03
CA LEU A 75 -23.20 -9.65 23.52
C LEU A 75 -24.59 -9.55 22.88
N VAL A 76 -24.99 -10.56 22.11
CA VAL A 76 -26.34 -10.66 21.54
C VAL A 76 -27.39 -10.76 22.64
N LYS A 77 -27.17 -11.60 23.66
CA LYS A 77 -28.07 -11.73 24.80
C LYS A 77 -28.21 -10.42 25.60
N LYS A 78 -27.13 -9.63 25.68
CA LYS A 78 -27.10 -8.30 26.33
C LYS A 78 -27.63 -7.18 25.43
N GLY A 79 -27.92 -7.46 24.15
CA GLY A 79 -28.49 -6.50 23.20
C GLY A 79 -27.46 -5.61 22.48
N TYR A 80 -26.15 -5.80 22.71
CA TYR A 80 -25.09 -4.96 22.10
C TYR A 80 -24.75 -5.34 20.66
N ALA A 81 -25.07 -6.55 20.24
CA ALA A 81 -24.79 -7.04 18.89
C ALA A 81 -25.99 -7.78 18.30
N HIS A 82 -26.16 -7.66 16.99
CA HIS A 82 -27.12 -8.42 16.22
C HIS A 82 -26.39 -9.42 15.34
N ARG A 83 -26.77 -10.70 15.42
CA ARG A 83 -26.17 -11.80 14.66
C ARG A 83 -27.20 -12.40 13.71
N PHE A 84 -26.88 -12.44 12.42
CA PHE A 84 -27.80 -12.93 11.39
C PHE A 84 -27.08 -13.77 10.33
N ARG A 85 -27.87 -14.53 9.57
CA ARG A 85 -27.41 -15.29 8.39
C ARG A 85 -27.76 -14.50 7.14
N ILE A 86 -26.84 -14.47 6.18
CA ILE A 86 -27.06 -13.75 4.93
C ILE A 86 -28.12 -14.50 4.09
N PRO A 87 -29.13 -13.83 3.50
CA PRO A 87 -30.17 -14.50 2.71
C PRO A 87 -29.63 -15.27 1.50
N GLU A 88 -28.61 -14.72 0.83
CA GLU A 88 -28.03 -15.26 -0.40
C GLU A 88 -27.13 -16.50 -0.15
N ASP A 89 -26.53 -16.60 1.05
CA ASP A 89 -25.82 -17.79 1.50
C ASP A 89 -25.98 -17.98 3.02
N ARG A 90 -26.94 -18.83 3.40
CA ARG A 90 -27.26 -19.11 4.81
C ARG A 90 -26.12 -19.76 5.60
N ARG A 91 -25.05 -20.20 4.94
CA ARG A 91 -23.84 -20.73 5.60
C ARG A 91 -22.99 -19.59 6.18
N ILE A 92 -23.15 -18.37 5.68
CA ILE A 92 -22.39 -17.21 6.14
C ILE A 92 -23.16 -16.55 7.29
N VAL A 93 -22.48 -16.42 8.41
CA VAL A 93 -22.98 -15.76 9.61
C VAL A 93 -22.27 -14.42 9.75
N LYS A 94 -23.04 -13.36 9.87
CA LYS A 94 -22.57 -12.01 10.14
C LYS A 94 -23.01 -11.52 11.52
N VAL A 95 -22.26 -10.56 12.02
CA VAL A 95 -22.52 -9.83 13.25
C VAL A 95 -22.32 -8.34 12.99
N GLU A 96 -23.19 -7.52 13.56
CA GLU A 96 -23.12 -6.06 13.55
C GLU A 96 -23.45 -5.52 14.94
N LEU A 97 -23.04 -4.28 15.20
CA LEU A 97 -23.38 -3.59 16.44
C LEU A 97 -24.81 -3.06 16.37
N THR A 98 -25.52 -3.12 17.51
CA THR A 98 -26.76 -2.34 17.69
C THR A 98 -26.42 -0.89 18.05
N GLU A 99 -27.40 0.01 18.13
CA GLU A 99 -27.17 1.40 18.56
C GLU A 99 -26.47 1.47 19.93
N ILE A 100 -26.88 0.64 20.90
CA ILE A 100 -26.22 0.58 22.21
C ILE A 100 -24.81 -0.05 22.13
N GLY A 101 -24.58 -0.95 21.17
CA GLY A 101 -23.25 -1.49 20.86
C GLY A 101 -22.30 -0.43 20.32
N ILE A 102 -22.79 0.38 19.40
CA ILE A 102 -22.07 1.53 18.83
C ILE A 102 -21.73 2.52 19.95
N GLU A 103 -22.70 2.91 20.76
CA GLU A 103 -22.46 3.84 21.88
C GLU A 103 -21.43 3.31 22.89
N ALA A 104 -21.44 2.00 23.19
CA ALA A 104 -20.44 1.38 24.06
C ALA A 104 -19.03 1.42 23.45
N VAL A 105 -18.89 1.23 22.14
CA VAL A 105 -17.61 1.37 21.44
C VAL A 105 -17.12 2.83 21.49
N ARG A 106 -18.00 3.80 21.22
CA ARG A 106 -17.64 5.23 21.28
C ARG A 106 -17.19 5.68 22.66
N GLU A 107 -17.91 5.27 23.71
CA GLU A 107 -17.54 5.60 25.09
C GLU A 107 -16.15 5.06 25.43
N HIS A 108 -15.83 3.85 24.96
CA HIS A 108 -14.53 3.23 25.14
C HIS A 108 -13.41 3.88 24.31
N GLU A 109 -13.65 4.17 23.03
CA GLU A 109 -12.68 4.87 22.18
C GLU A 109 -12.40 6.30 22.68
N ALA A 110 -13.44 7.00 23.18
CA ALA A 110 -13.28 8.30 23.81
C ALA A 110 -12.41 8.22 25.08
N PHE A 111 -12.64 7.20 25.92
CA PHE A 111 -11.79 6.93 27.08
C PHE A 111 -10.32 6.74 26.66
N HIS A 112 -10.06 5.92 25.64
CA HIS A 112 -8.70 5.72 25.13
C HIS A 112 -8.07 7.00 24.61
N THR A 113 -8.84 7.77 23.84
CA THR A 113 -8.36 9.04 23.26
C THR A 113 -7.97 10.02 24.35
N VAL A 114 -8.80 10.18 25.40
CA VAL A 114 -8.50 11.06 26.54
C VAL A 114 -7.29 10.55 27.31
N MET A 115 -7.26 9.26 27.66
CA MET A 115 -6.16 8.65 28.42
C MET A 115 -4.80 8.83 27.70
N ILE A 116 -4.76 8.56 26.39
CA ILE A 116 -3.53 8.72 25.60
C ILE A 116 -3.17 10.20 25.46
N SER A 117 -4.13 11.07 25.18
CA SER A 117 -3.91 12.52 25.09
C SER A 117 -3.30 13.11 26.37
N GLU A 118 -3.85 12.72 27.54
CA GLU A 118 -3.29 13.11 28.83
C GLU A 118 -1.89 12.54 29.05
N ALA A 119 -1.67 11.27 28.70
CA ALA A 119 -0.35 10.64 28.85
C ALA A 119 0.73 11.31 27.97
N ILE A 120 0.41 11.65 26.72
CA ILE A 120 1.36 12.29 25.80
C ILE A 120 1.52 13.79 26.08
N SER A 121 0.60 14.44 26.79
CA SER A 121 0.71 15.87 27.17
C SER A 121 1.98 16.18 27.99
N GLN A 122 2.58 15.15 28.59
CA GLN A 122 3.83 15.25 29.35
C GLN A 122 5.09 15.19 28.46
N ILE A 123 4.92 14.93 27.16
CA ILE A 123 5.99 14.88 26.18
C ILE A 123 6.03 16.22 25.44
N PRO A 124 7.19 16.91 25.41
CA PRO A 124 7.35 18.12 24.61
C PRO A 124 6.96 17.89 23.14
N GLU A 125 6.28 18.85 22.53
CA GLU A 125 5.73 18.72 21.17
C GLU A 125 6.81 18.39 20.13
N ASP A 126 8.01 18.94 20.30
CA ASP A 126 9.21 18.67 19.47
C ASP A 126 9.79 17.25 19.64
N GLN A 127 9.37 16.51 20.67
CA GLN A 127 9.79 15.14 20.95
C GLN A 127 8.73 14.10 20.57
N ILE A 128 7.47 14.48 20.35
CA ILE A 128 6.38 13.55 20.04
C ILE A 128 6.71 12.68 18.82
N GLY A 129 7.21 13.28 17.74
CA GLY A 129 7.58 12.54 16.53
C GLY A 129 8.63 11.44 16.80
N LYS A 130 9.70 11.78 17.54
CA LYS A 130 10.74 10.81 17.92
C LYS A 130 10.21 9.71 18.85
N PHE A 131 9.27 10.05 19.73
CA PHE A 131 8.62 9.08 20.60
C PHE A 131 7.77 8.09 19.80
N ILE A 132 6.96 8.57 18.86
CA ILE A 132 6.17 7.74 17.95
C ILE A 132 7.10 6.80 17.17
N ASP A 133 8.15 7.33 16.54
CA ASP A 133 9.13 6.51 15.80
C ASP A 133 9.76 5.42 16.69
N SER A 134 10.02 5.72 17.96
CA SER A 134 10.61 4.76 18.91
C SER A 134 9.63 3.62 19.24
N ILE A 135 8.36 3.93 19.49
CA ILE A 135 7.31 2.93 19.77
C ILE A 135 7.01 2.11 18.52
N ASP A 136 6.93 2.74 17.35
CA ASP A 136 6.72 2.07 16.07
C ASP A 136 7.85 1.09 15.75
N ASN A 137 9.11 1.47 16.00
CA ASN A 137 10.23 0.56 15.82
C ASN A 137 10.16 -0.67 16.73
N ILE A 138 9.67 -0.52 17.98
CA ILE A 138 9.44 -1.66 18.88
C ILE A 138 8.31 -2.55 18.35
N ASN A 139 7.18 -1.95 17.97
CA ASN A 139 6.03 -2.67 17.43
C ASN A 139 6.41 -3.47 16.16
N GLU A 140 7.11 -2.84 15.22
CA GLU A 140 7.60 -3.49 14.01
C GLU A 140 8.61 -4.61 14.32
N TYR A 141 9.51 -4.44 15.28
CA TYR A 141 10.42 -5.51 15.71
C TYR A 141 9.66 -6.72 16.27
N LEU A 142 8.59 -6.50 17.05
CA LEU A 142 7.75 -7.57 17.57
C LEU A 142 6.98 -8.28 16.45
N LEU A 143 6.49 -7.54 15.45
CA LEU A 143 5.88 -8.11 14.25
C LEU A 143 6.88 -8.97 13.47
N MET A 144 8.11 -8.46 13.31
CA MET A 144 9.21 -9.21 12.68
C MET A 144 9.55 -10.48 13.45
N ARG A 145 9.53 -10.49 14.78
CA ARG A 145 9.82 -11.73 15.54
C ARG A 145 8.81 -12.86 15.33
N LYS A 146 7.60 -12.57 14.84
CA LYS A 146 6.67 -13.64 14.42
C LYS A 146 7.23 -14.46 13.25
N HIS A 147 8.13 -13.88 12.45
CA HIS A 147 8.68 -14.49 11.24
C HIS A 147 10.19 -14.23 11.13
N PRO A 148 11.05 -15.25 11.23
CA PRO A 148 12.48 -15.04 11.13
C PRO A 148 12.86 -14.37 9.79
N PRO A 149 13.82 -13.42 9.77
CA PRO A 149 14.32 -12.83 8.53
C PRO A 149 14.79 -13.90 7.56
N ALA A 150 14.54 -13.70 6.26
CA ALA A 150 14.99 -14.61 5.21
C ALA A 150 16.50 -14.47 4.95
N ARG A 151 17.06 -13.27 5.18
CA ARG A 151 18.49 -13.00 5.04
C ARG A 151 19.16 -13.02 6.40
N THR A 152 20.40 -13.52 6.45
CA THR A 152 21.26 -13.32 7.61
C THR A 152 21.49 -11.82 7.83
N PRO A 153 21.56 -11.37 9.10
CA PRO A 153 21.89 -9.98 9.40
C PRO A 153 23.19 -9.59 8.70
N GLY A 154 23.12 -8.55 7.87
CA GLY A 154 24.23 -8.04 7.08
C GLY A 154 23.93 -6.60 6.65
N PRO A 155 24.92 -5.88 6.11
CA PRO A 155 24.70 -4.49 5.71
C PRO A 155 23.64 -4.41 4.62
N PHE A 156 22.71 -3.47 4.77
CA PHE A 156 21.80 -3.11 3.71
C PHE A 156 22.58 -2.51 2.54
N THR A 157 22.29 -3.00 1.33
CA THR A 157 22.96 -2.53 0.12
C THR A 157 21.95 -2.44 -1.01
N MET A 158 21.92 -1.28 -1.68
CA MET A 158 21.18 -1.05 -2.93
C MET A 158 21.95 -1.61 -4.12
N LYS A 159 22.20 -2.93 -4.12
CA LYS A 159 22.98 -3.58 -5.19
C LYS A 159 22.23 -3.49 -6.53
N PRO A 160 22.94 -3.21 -7.63
CA PRO A 160 22.34 -3.26 -8.95
C PRO A 160 21.68 -4.62 -9.22
N LEU A 161 20.55 -4.61 -9.92
CA LEU A 161 19.84 -5.84 -10.30
C LEU A 161 19.62 -5.92 -11.81
N LYS A 162 19.18 -7.09 -12.27
CA LYS A 162 18.78 -7.31 -13.66
C LYS A 162 17.31 -7.71 -13.72
N LEU A 163 16.60 -7.14 -14.69
CA LEU A 163 15.27 -7.56 -15.10
C LEU A 163 15.39 -8.19 -16.49
N GLY A 164 15.64 -9.50 -16.52
CA GLY A 164 16.00 -10.19 -17.76
C GLY A 164 17.30 -9.61 -18.34
N ARG A 165 17.20 -8.88 -19.45
CA ARG A 165 18.34 -8.22 -20.12
C ARG A 165 18.57 -6.77 -19.69
N ILE A 166 17.64 -6.19 -18.94
CA ILE A 166 17.69 -4.79 -18.52
C ILE A 166 18.50 -4.69 -17.23
N PHE A 167 19.51 -3.82 -17.23
CA PHE A 167 20.30 -3.51 -16.05
C PHE A 167 19.66 -2.35 -15.27
N VAL A 168 19.60 -2.47 -13.96
CA VAL A 168 19.07 -1.44 -13.06
C VAL A 168 20.18 -1.07 -12.07
N PRO A 169 20.85 0.09 -12.25
CA PRO A 169 21.95 0.54 -11.38
C PRO A 169 21.54 0.68 -9.91
N VAL A 170 20.40 1.33 -9.67
CA VAL A 170 19.85 1.52 -8.32
C VAL A 170 18.49 0.83 -8.27
N PRO A 171 18.26 -0.19 -7.43
CA PRO A 171 17.02 -0.97 -7.39
C PRO A 171 15.86 -0.21 -6.72
N LEU A 172 15.66 1.05 -7.12
CA LEU A 172 14.62 1.96 -6.67
C LEU A 172 13.71 2.31 -7.86
N PHE A 173 12.43 2.05 -7.68
CA PHE A 173 11.42 2.16 -8.74
C PHE A 173 10.45 3.27 -8.33
N GLN A 174 10.19 4.20 -9.24
CA GLN A 174 9.06 5.10 -9.08
C GLN A 174 7.79 4.36 -9.48
N GLY A 175 6.86 4.21 -8.54
CA GLY A 175 5.57 3.57 -8.76
C GLY A 175 4.68 4.44 -9.64
N ALA A 176 4.00 3.81 -10.60
CA ALA A 176 3.17 4.51 -11.57
C ALA A 176 2.00 5.28 -10.94
N LEU A 177 1.95 6.58 -11.21
CA LEU A 177 0.92 7.50 -10.75
C LEU A 177 0.01 7.85 -11.95
N SER A 178 -1.17 7.23 -11.97
CA SER A 178 -2.13 7.31 -13.08
C SER A 178 -2.70 8.70 -13.30
N ILE A 179 -3.31 8.93 -14.47
CA ILE A 179 -3.93 10.20 -14.87
C ILE A 179 -2.92 11.34 -14.87
N GLY A 180 -1.81 11.14 -15.57
CA GLY A 180 -0.85 12.21 -15.89
C GLY A 180 0.05 12.67 -14.76
N LEU A 181 0.05 12.02 -13.59
CA LEU A 181 0.89 12.38 -12.44
C LEU A 181 2.34 11.86 -12.55
N SER A 182 2.59 10.87 -13.41
CA SER A 182 3.93 10.33 -13.72
C SER A 182 4.13 10.22 -15.22
N LYS A 183 4.57 11.33 -15.84
CA LYS A 183 4.88 11.44 -17.26
C LYS A 183 6.41 11.45 -17.47
N SER A 184 6.88 11.93 -18.62
CA SER A 184 8.32 11.94 -18.95
C SER A 184 9.17 12.68 -17.95
N ARG A 185 8.66 13.74 -17.30
CA ARG A 185 9.43 14.58 -16.38
C ARG A 185 9.86 13.79 -15.15
N LEU A 186 8.91 13.19 -14.44
CA LEU A 186 9.22 12.35 -13.29
C LEU A 186 10.00 11.09 -13.69
N ALA A 187 9.57 10.39 -14.74
CA ALA A 187 10.20 9.14 -15.16
C ALA A 187 11.67 9.35 -15.58
N SER A 188 11.97 10.40 -16.34
CA SER A 188 13.35 10.71 -16.75
C SER A 188 14.22 11.16 -15.57
N ALA A 189 13.68 11.91 -14.61
CA ALA A 189 14.42 12.30 -13.41
C ALA A 189 14.84 11.07 -12.60
N VAL A 190 13.92 10.12 -12.39
CA VAL A 190 14.21 8.86 -11.68
C VAL A 190 15.23 8.01 -12.43
N ALA A 191 15.13 7.96 -13.77
CA ALA A 191 16.10 7.25 -14.59
C ALA A 191 17.49 7.87 -14.54
N LYS A 192 17.63 9.20 -14.45
CA LYS A 192 18.94 9.88 -14.33
C LYS A 192 19.68 9.51 -13.06
N GLU A 193 18.96 9.24 -11.98
CA GLU A 193 19.52 8.76 -10.70
C GLU A 193 19.83 7.24 -10.71
N GLY A 194 19.71 6.58 -11.86
CA GLY A 194 19.99 5.15 -12.01
C GLY A 194 18.83 4.22 -11.63
N GLY A 195 17.67 4.76 -11.23
CA GLY A 195 16.48 3.98 -10.89
C GLY A 195 15.53 3.75 -12.05
N VAL A 196 14.40 3.09 -11.78
CA VAL A 196 13.40 2.77 -12.80
C VAL A 196 12.31 3.84 -12.83
N GLY A 197 12.31 4.65 -13.89
CA GLY A 197 11.25 5.61 -14.15
C GLY A 197 10.07 4.95 -14.84
N ILE A 198 8.83 5.16 -14.36
CA ILE A 198 7.65 4.46 -14.86
C ILE A 198 6.54 5.43 -15.25
N ILE A 199 6.18 5.43 -16.53
CA ILE A 199 5.06 6.18 -17.07
C ILE A 199 3.76 5.38 -16.90
N ALA A 200 2.71 6.00 -16.38
CA ALA A 200 1.40 5.36 -16.25
C ALA A 200 0.56 5.51 -17.53
N ALA A 201 0.19 4.41 -18.19
CA ALA A 201 -0.62 4.47 -19.41
C ALA A 201 -2.09 4.84 -19.16
N SER A 202 -2.58 4.64 -17.93
CA SER A 202 -3.98 4.84 -17.58
C SER A 202 -4.40 6.29 -17.76
N LYS A 203 -5.27 6.52 -18.77
CA LYS A 203 -5.90 7.82 -19.07
C LYS A 203 -4.86 8.95 -19.27
N ILE A 204 -3.66 8.62 -19.74
CA ILE A 204 -2.57 9.59 -19.93
C ILE A 204 -2.91 10.70 -20.95
N GLY A 205 -3.79 10.41 -21.90
CA GLY A 205 -4.27 11.34 -22.92
C GLY A 205 -5.45 12.20 -22.49
N TYR A 206 -5.81 12.27 -21.20
CA TYR A 206 -7.03 12.96 -20.71
C TYR A 206 -7.13 14.46 -21.03
N GLN A 207 -6.03 15.09 -21.45
CA GLN A 207 -5.96 16.49 -21.86
C GLN A 207 -6.04 16.70 -23.37
N GLU A 208 -6.04 15.61 -24.15
CA GLU A 208 -6.18 15.70 -25.60
C GLU A 208 -7.61 16.13 -25.97
N HIS A 209 -7.72 16.97 -26.99
CA HIS A 209 -8.99 17.52 -27.46
C HIS A 209 -10.02 16.46 -27.88
N ASP A 210 -9.55 15.34 -28.45
CA ASP A 210 -10.36 14.21 -28.94
C ASP A 210 -10.49 13.08 -27.90
N PHE A 211 -10.10 13.31 -26.64
CA PHE A 211 -10.08 12.25 -25.64
C PHE A 211 -11.48 11.68 -25.33
N GLN A 212 -12.52 12.50 -25.42
CA GLN A 212 -13.89 12.04 -25.15
C GLN A 212 -14.42 11.17 -26.30
N GLU A 213 -14.13 11.53 -27.55
CA GLU A 213 -14.56 10.75 -28.72
C GLU A 213 -13.67 9.53 -28.98
N ASN A 214 -12.35 9.66 -28.78
CA ASN A 214 -11.37 8.62 -29.07
C ASN A 214 -10.30 8.47 -27.97
N PRO A 215 -10.70 8.02 -26.76
CA PRO A 215 -9.79 7.93 -25.62
C PRO A 215 -8.63 6.97 -25.87
N VAL A 216 -8.82 5.91 -26.67
CA VAL A 216 -7.77 4.91 -26.92
C VAL A 216 -6.66 5.48 -27.78
N GLU A 217 -6.98 6.17 -28.88
CA GLU A 217 -5.94 6.81 -29.71
C GLU A 217 -5.29 7.98 -28.99
N ALA A 218 -6.06 8.81 -28.29
CA ALA A 218 -5.52 9.90 -27.47
C ALA A 218 -4.49 9.38 -26.44
N ASN A 219 -4.84 8.32 -25.69
CA ASN A 219 -3.92 7.69 -24.76
C ASN A 219 -2.68 7.12 -25.46
N LYS A 220 -2.83 6.41 -26.59
CA LYS A 220 -1.69 5.85 -27.31
C LYS A 220 -0.77 6.93 -27.87
N ARG A 221 -1.32 8.05 -28.36
CA ARG A 221 -0.54 9.17 -28.90
C ARG A 221 0.32 9.80 -27.81
N VAL A 222 -0.29 10.19 -26.70
CA VAL A 222 0.43 10.79 -25.57
C VAL A 222 1.39 9.78 -24.93
N LEU A 223 1.01 8.52 -24.78
CA LEU A 223 1.90 7.48 -24.25
C LEU A 223 3.19 7.36 -25.07
N ARG A 224 3.10 7.30 -26.40
CA ARG A 224 4.29 7.22 -27.26
C ARG A 224 5.15 8.49 -27.15
N GLN A 225 4.52 9.66 -27.07
CA GLN A 225 5.23 10.93 -26.93
C GLN A 225 6.01 11.00 -25.61
N GLU A 226 5.36 10.66 -24.49
CA GLU A 226 5.98 10.70 -23.16
C GLU A 226 7.11 9.68 -23.02
N ILE A 227 6.98 8.47 -23.59
CA ILE A 227 8.07 7.48 -23.61
C ILE A 227 9.28 8.01 -24.37
N LYS A 228 9.08 8.50 -25.60
CA LYS A 228 10.17 9.04 -26.42
C LYS A 228 10.84 10.23 -25.74
N LYS A 229 10.05 11.16 -25.20
CA LYS A 229 10.56 12.31 -24.47
C LYS A 229 11.38 11.91 -23.24
N ALA A 230 10.94 10.89 -22.48
CA ALA A 230 11.71 10.39 -21.34
C ALA A 230 13.05 9.77 -21.77
N LEU A 231 13.07 9.02 -22.87
CA LEU A 231 14.30 8.46 -23.45
C LEU A 231 15.23 9.57 -23.93
N ASP A 232 14.71 10.55 -24.67
CA ASP A 232 15.48 11.69 -25.19
C ASP A 232 16.09 12.52 -24.05
N LEU A 233 15.34 12.77 -22.97
CA LEU A 233 15.81 13.50 -21.80
C LEU A 233 16.94 12.79 -21.03
N THR A 234 17.19 11.52 -21.33
CA THR A 234 18.19 10.68 -20.64
C THR A 234 19.28 10.16 -21.58
N ILE A 235 19.29 10.57 -22.86
CA ILE A 235 20.17 10.01 -23.89
C ILE A 235 21.66 10.16 -23.57
N ASP A 236 22.05 11.28 -22.94
CA ASP A 236 23.44 11.59 -22.58
C ASP A 236 23.87 10.99 -21.22
N CYS A 237 22.96 10.33 -20.50
CA CYS A 237 23.21 9.74 -19.19
C CYS A 237 23.67 8.28 -19.33
N LYS A 238 24.99 8.04 -19.23
CA LYS A 238 25.61 6.72 -19.46
C LYS A 238 25.15 5.63 -18.49
N GLU A 239 24.89 5.98 -17.23
CA GLU A 239 24.48 5.04 -16.17
C GLU A 239 23.03 5.27 -15.74
N ARG A 240 22.16 5.70 -16.67
CA ARG A 240 20.73 5.82 -16.37
C ARG A 240 20.11 4.45 -16.08
N GLY A 241 19.06 4.47 -15.28
CA GLY A 241 18.15 3.33 -15.19
C GLY A 241 17.13 3.32 -16.35
N PRO A 242 16.32 2.25 -16.43
CA PRO A 242 15.40 2.03 -17.54
C PRO A 242 14.13 2.90 -17.45
N ILE A 243 13.54 3.17 -18.63
CA ILE A 243 12.21 3.75 -18.76
C ILE A 243 11.19 2.64 -18.99
N GLY A 244 10.29 2.48 -18.02
CA GLY A 244 9.19 1.52 -18.04
C GLY A 244 7.82 2.17 -18.23
N VAL A 245 6.83 1.32 -18.49
CA VAL A 245 5.42 1.72 -18.58
C VAL A 245 4.57 0.79 -17.73
N ASN A 246 3.68 1.37 -16.92
CA ASN A 246 2.65 0.63 -16.22
C ASN A 246 1.36 0.55 -17.04
N ILE A 247 0.86 -0.68 -17.22
CA ILE A 247 -0.39 -0.95 -17.96
C ILE A 247 -1.27 -1.86 -17.10
N MET A 248 -2.50 -1.42 -16.86
CA MET A 248 -3.48 -2.21 -16.12
C MET A 248 -3.98 -3.38 -16.98
N TRP A 249 -3.85 -4.60 -16.45
CA TRP A 249 -4.33 -5.82 -17.08
C TRP A 249 -5.85 -5.84 -17.27
N SER A 250 -6.59 -5.24 -16.32
CA SER A 250 -8.05 -5.11 -16.39
C SER A 250 -8.55 -4.22 -17.53
N SER A 251 -7.67 -3.46 -18.19
CA SER A 251 -8.06 -2.66 -19.35
C SER A 251 -8.43 -3.55 -20.54
N HIS A 252 -9.59 -3.30 -21.14
CA HIS A 252 -9.98 -3.91 -22.40
C HIS A 252 -8.99 -3.65 -23.55
N HIS A 253 -8.17 -2.59 -23.43
CA HIS A 253 -7.19 -2.17 -24.43
C HIS A 253 -5.73 -2.46 -24.03
N CYS A 254 -5.52 -3.41 -23.12
CA CYS A 254 -4.19 -3.73 -22.60
C CYS A 254 -3.22 -4.11 -23.74
N GLU A 255 -3.67 -4.87 -24.74
CA GLU A 255 -2.83 -5.28 -25.88
C GLU A 255 -2.38 -4.07 -26.72
N GLU A 256 -3.29 -3.15 -27.05
CA GLU A 256 -2.93 -1.97 -27.84
C GLU A 256 -1.94 -1.07 -27.09
N TYR A 257 -2.11 -0.90 -25.78
CA TYR A 257 -1.18 -0.10 -24.96
C TYR A 257 0.19 -0.77 -24.83
N VAL A 258 0.26 -2.10 -24.66
CA VAL A 258 1.54 -2.82 -24.61
C VAL A 258 2.29 -2.64 -25.93
N LYS A 259 1.60 -2.86 -27.06
CA LYS A 259 2.22 -2.68 -28.38
C LYS A 259 2.66 -1.24 -28.62
N ALA A 260 1.84 -0.25 -28.23
CA ALA A 260 2.19 1.16 -28.35
C ALA A 260 3.44 1.49 -27.54
N ALA A 261 3.51 1.06 -26.28
CA ALA A 261 4.65 1.28 -25.39
C ALA A 261 5.95 0.65 -25.94
N VAL A 262 5.89 -0.63 -26.32
CA VAL A 262 7.04 -1.35 -26.89
C VAL A 262 7.51 -0.68 -28.18
N SER A 263 6.59 -0.31 -29.08
CA SER A 263 6.95 0.38 -30.33
C SER A 263 7.57 1.76 -30.12
N ALA A 264 7.32 2.40 -28.97
CA ALA A 264 7.92 3.69 -28.62
C ALA A 264 9.28 3.56 -27.93
N GLY A 265 9.73 2.34 -27.61
CA GLY A 265 11.02 2.09 -26.99
C GLY A 265 10.97 1.83 -25.48
N ALA A 266 9.80 1.54 -24.90
CA ALA A 266 9.74 1.15 -23.49
C ALA A 266 10.61 -0.10 -23.22
N GLU A 267 11.47 0.00 -22.20
CA GLU A 267 12.44 -1.05 -21.85
C GLU A 267 11.82 -2.08 -20.87
N LEU A 268 10.75 -1.68 -20.19
CA LEU A 268 10.06 -2.44 -19.16
C LEU A 268 8.55 -2.25 -19.27
N ILE A 269 7.78 -3.33 -19.16
CA ILE A 269 6.33 -3.30 -18.93
C ILE A 269 6.03 -3.80 -17.52
N VAL A 270 5.50 -2.90 -16.69
CA VAL A 270 4.92 -3.25 -15.39
C VAL A 270 3.43 -3.48 -15.57
N CYS A 271 2.90 -4.60 -15.06
CA CYS A 271 1.49 -4.95 -15.26
C CYS A 271 0.80 -5.29 -13.94
N GLY A 272 -0.14 -4.44 -13.52
CA GLY A 272 -1.00 -4.67 -12.34
C GLY A 272 -2.47 -4.86 -12.73
N GLY A 273 -3.38 -4.83 -11.75
CA GLY A 273 -4.83 -4.87 -12.01
C GLY A 273 -5.35 -6.23 -12.51
N GLY A 274 -4.68 -7.33 -12.19
CA GLY A 274 -5.12 -8.70 -12.52
C GLY A 274 -3.97 -9.66 -12.74
N ILE A 275 -4.26 -10.85 -13.28
CA ILE A 275 -3.26 -11.88 -13.60
C ILE A 275 -2.95 -11.83 -15.11
N PRO A 276 -1.77 -11.31 -15.52
CA PRO A 276 -1.46 -11.02 -16.93
C PRO A 276 -1.08 -12.26 -17.76
N THR A 277 -2.00 -13.22 -17.86
CA THR A 277 -1.73 -14.53 -18.50
C THR A 277 -1.34 -14.44 -19.97
N LYS A 278 -1.75 -13.42 -20.74
CA LYS A 278 -1.37 -13.29 -22.16
C LYS A 278 -0.32 -12.20 -22.43
N LEU A 279 0.24 -11.56 -21.41
CA LEU A 279 1.22 -10.48 -21.61
C LEU A 279 2.44 -10.90 -22.46
N PRO A 280 3.02 -12.11 -22.32
CA PRO A 280 4.08 -12.58 -23.23
C PRO A 280 3.65 -12.69 -24.70
N ALA A 281 2.35 -12.85 -24.98
CA ALA A 281 1.84 -12.86 -26.35
C ALA A 281 1.81 -11.45 -26.94
N TYR A 282 1.51 -10.44 -26.12
CA TYR A 282 1.47 -9.02 -26.54
C TYR A 282 2.87 -8.43 -26.69
N CYS A 283 3.83 -8.90 -25.90
CA CYS A 283 5.24 -8.52 -25.97
C CYS A 283 6.12 -9.78 -26.10
N ARG A 284 6.46 -10.14 -27.34
CA ARG A 284 7.35 -11.27 -27.63
C ARG A 284 8.84 -10.90 -27.58
N ASP A 285 9.15 -9.61 -27.64
CA ASP A 285 10.53 -9.15 -27.55
C ASP A 285 11.08 -9.44 -26.15
N LYS A 286 12.15 -10.22 -26.09
CA LYS A 286 12.86 -10.58 -24.84
C LYS A 286 13.84 -9.49 -24.40
N LYS A 287 14.00 -8.41 -25.18
CA LYS A 287 14.73 -7.21 -24.77
C LYS A 287 13.90 -6.33 -23.83
N VAL A 288 12.57 -6.40 -23.92
CA VAL A 288 11.66 -5.69 -23.02
C VAL A 288 11.37 -6.58 -21.81
N ALA A 289 11.67 -6.09 -20.61
CA ALA A 289 11.38 -6.80 -19.37
C ALA A 289 9.86 -6.80 -19.08
N LEU A 290 9.32 -7.93 -18.61
CA LEU A 290 7.93 -8.05 -18.17
C LEU A 290 7.87 -8.31 -16.67
N VAL A 291 7.35 -7.34 -15.92
CA VAL A 291 7.33 -7.34 -14.45
C VAL A 291 5.88 -7.21 -13.94
N PRO A 292 5.20 -8.34 -13.68
CA PRO A 292 3.87 -8.32 -13.07
C PRO A 292 3.87 -7.83 -11.61
N ILE A 293 2.81 -7.13 -11.23
CA ILE A 293 2.49 -6.79 -9.84
C ILE A 293 1.61 -7.90 -9.26
N VAL A 294 1.96 -8.39 -8.07
CA VAL A 294 1.23 -9.43 -7.34
C VAL A 294 1.02 -9.03 -5.88
N SER A 295 -0.01 -9.58 -5.23
CA SER A 295 -0.26 -9.39 -3.80
C SER A 295 -0.19 -10.70 -3.01
N SER A 296 0.23 -11.81 -3.64
CA SER A 296 0.39 -13.11 -2.97
C SER A 296 1.31 -14.06 -3.72
N LYS A 297 1.91 -15.01 -2.98
CA LYS A 297 2.64 -16.16 -3.53
C LYS A 297 1.82 -16.95 -4.55
N ARG A 298 0.52 -17.11 -4.31
CA ARG A 298 -0.40 -17.83 -5.21
C ARG A 298 -0.49 -17.16 -6.59
N ALA A 299 -0.57 -15.83 -6.63
CA ALA A 299 -0.64 -15.09 -7.89
C ALA A 299 0.68 -15.22 -8.68
N ALA A 300 1.84 -15.09 -8.02
CA ALA A 300 3.14 -15.28 -8.65
C ALA A 300 3.26 -16.68 -9.28
N ASN A 301 2.95 -17.72 -8.51
CA ASN A 301 2.87 -19.11 -8.94
C ASN A 301 2.05 -19.32 -10.24
N ILE A 302 0.85 -18.74 -10.28
CA ILE A 302 -0.05 -18.87 -11.44
C ILE A 302 0.59 -18.27 -12.68
N ILE A 303 1.20 -17.08 -12.55
CA ILE A 303 1.84 -16.38 -13.66
C ILE A 303 3.03 -17.19 -14.17
N ILE A 304 3.91 -17.64 -13.27
CA ILE A 304 5.08 -18.47 -13.61
C ILE A 304 4.66 -19.70 -14.41
N ARG A 305 3.77 -20.53 -13.84
CA ARG A 305 3.34 -21.78 -14.49
C ARG A 305 2.66 -21.52 -15.83
N ASN A 306 1.83 -20.50 -15.89
CA ASN A 306 1.12 -20.14 -17.12
C ASN A 306 2.10 -19.70 -18.22
N TRP A 307 3.01 -18.80 -17.90
CA TRP A 307 3.92 -18.24 -18.88
C TRP A 307 4.94 -19.25 -19.37
N THR A 308 5.52 -20.04 -18.46
CA THR A 308 6.46 -21.11 -18.80
C THR A 308 5.80 -22.13 -19.74
N LYS A 309 4.60 -22.60 -19.37
CA LYS A 309 3.89 -23.64 -20.14
C LYS A 309 3.42 -23.16 -21.51
N LYS A 310 2.91 -21.93 -21.63
CA LYS A 310 2.26 -21.45 -22.86
C LYS A 310 3.18 -20.68 -23.79
N TYR A 311 4.21 -20.03 -23.26
CA TYR A 311 5.02 -19.07 -24.02
C TYR A 311 6.53 -19.34 -23.93
N ASN A 312 6.96 -20.34 -23.16
CA ASN A 312 8.38 -20.59 -22.91
C ASN A 312 9.13 -19.30 -22.48
N ARG A 313 8.48 -18.55 -21.57
CA ARG A 313 8.95 -17.29 -21.01
C ARG A 313 8.58 -17.28 -19.53
N THR A 314 9.47 -16.80 -18.68
CA THR A 314 9.21 -16.51 -17.27
C THR A 314 9.16 -14.99 -17.07
N PRO A 315 8.55 -14.52 -15.97
CA PRO A 315 8.66 -13.11 -15.57
C PRO A 315 10.10 -12.69 -15.35
N ASP A 316 10.44 -11.47 -15.80
CA ASP A 316 11.78 -10.90 -15.67
C ASP A 316 12.03 -10.32 -14.26
N GLY A 317 10.98 -10.26 -13.43
CA GLY A 317 10.96 -9.84 -12.04
C GLY A 317 9.51 -9.78 -11.56
N PHE A 318 9.31 -9.56 -10.25
CA PHE A 318 7.98 -9.34 -9.68
C PHE A 318 7.97 -8.08 -8.82
N ILE A 319 6.85 -7.36 -8.83
CA ILE A 319 6.56 -6.36 -7.80
C ILE A 319 5.53 -6.93 -6.84
N PHE A 320 5.87 -7.05 -5.56
CA PHE A 320 4.91 -7.34 -4.50
C PHE A 320 4.25 -6.06 -4.00
N GLN A 321 2.92 -5.97 -4.12
CA GLN A 321 2.10 -4.89 -3.58
C GLN A 321 1.60 -5.23 -2.18
N GLY A 322 2.21 -4.59 -1.18
CA GLY A 322 1.79 -4.63 0.21
C GLY A 322 0.52 -3.83 0.51
N PRO A 323 -0.09 -4.05 1.68
CA PRO A 323 -1.40 -3.49 2.06
C PRO A 323 -1.37 -1.97 2.34
N LEU A 324 -0.19 -1.39 2.56
CA LEU A 324 0.02 0.04 2.77
C LEU A 324 0.22 0.82 1.46
N ALA A 325 0.14 0.16 0.30
CA ALA A 325 0.25 0.84 -1.00
C ALA A 325 -0.88 1.84 -1.26
N GLY A 326 -0.62 2.84 -2.08
CA GLY A 326 -1.67 3.68 -2.64
C GLY A 326 -2.35 3.04 -3.86
N GLY A 327 -3.46 3.63 -4.29
CA GLY A 327 -4.30 3.06 -5.34
C GLY A 327 -5.13 1.88 -4.82
N TYR A 328 -5.69 1.10 -5.76
CA TYR A 328 -6.39 -0.14 -5.43
C TYR A 328 -5.42 -1.26 -5.08
N LEU A 329 -5.78 -2.03 -4.06
CA LEU A 329 -5.00 -3.16 -3.56
C LEU A 329 -5.45 -4.47 -4.21
N GLY A 330 -4.51 -5.36 -4.51
CA GLY A 330 -4.78 -6.71 -5.02
C GLY A 330 -5.29 -7.73 -3.98
N ILE A 331 -5.81 -7.26 -2.84
CA ILE A 331 -6.38 -8.05 -1.74
C ILE A 331 -7.78 -7.56 -1.41
N LYS A 332 -8.64 -8.40 -0.82
CA LYS A 332 -9.94 -7.96 -0.32
C LYS A 332 -9.78 -7.19 0.99
N GLU A 333 -10.71 -6.28 1.26
CA GLU A 333 -10.74 -5.47 2.50
C GLU A 333 -10.68 -6.35 3.76
N SER A 334 -11.38 -7.48 3.75
CA SER A 334 -11.38 -8.48 4.83
C SER A 334 -10.02 -9.12 5.11
N GLN A 335 -9.04 -8.94 4.22
CA GLN A 335 -7.70 -9.52 4.31
C GLN A 335 -6.63 -8.47 4.65
N MET A 336 -6.99 -7.18 4.72
CA MET A 336 -6.01 -6.09 4.86
C MET A 336 -5.24 -6.18 6.18
N GLU A 337 -5.94 -6.42 7.29
CA GLU A 337 -5.33 -6.56 8.62
C GLU A 337 -4.33 -7.72 8.66
N ALA A 338 -4.77 -8.91 8.24
CA ALA A 338 -3.90 -10.08 8.14
C ALA A 338 -2.73 -9.86 7.17
N ALA A 339 -2.95 -9.20 6.03
CA ALA A 339 -1.90 -8.90 5.07
C ALA A 339 -0.87 -7.89 5.63
N ALA A 340 -1.30 -6.98 6.52
CA ALA A 340 -0.41 -6.03 7.18
C ALA A 340 0.44 -6.74 8.24
N GLU A 341 -0.15 -7.63 9.03
CA GLU A 341 0.60 -8.45 9.98
C GLU A 341 1.59 -9.39 9.29
N ASP A 342 1.17 -10.04 8.20
CA ASP A 342 1.97 -10.99 7.45
C ASP A 342 2.83 -10.31 6.37
N PHE A 343 2.96 -8.98 6.35
CA PHE A 343 3.64 -8.27 5.25
C PHE A 343 5.05 -8.82 4.99
N TYR A 344 5.87 -8.91 6.03
CA TYR A 344 7.24 -9.42 5.95
C TYR A 344 7.31 -10.92 5.61
N LYS A 345 6.39 -11.71 6.17
CA LYS A 345 6.25 -13.14 5.81
C LYS A 345 5.92 -13.30 4.34
N ASN A 346 5.02 -12.49 3.79
CA ASN A 346 4.62 -12.54 2.39
C ASN A 346 5.79 -12.19 1.45
N ILE A 347 6.67 -11.26 1.84
CA ILE A 347 7.92 -11.00 1.10
C ILE A 347 8.76 -12.28 1.02
N ALA A 348 9.01 -12.93 2.17
CA ALA A 348 9.82 -14.16 2.22
C ALA A 348 9.15 -15.32 1.45
N ASP A 349 7.85 -15.52 1.62
CA ASP A 349 7.07 -16.56 0.96
C ASP A 349 7.08 -16.41 -0.56
N ILE A 350 6.96 -15.17 -1.07
CA ILE A 350 7.05 -14.88 -2.50
C ILE A 350 8.48 -15.07 -2.96
N LYS A 351 9.48 -14.54 -2.24
CA LYS A 351 10.89 -14.65 -2.63
C LYS A 351 11.31 -16.11 -2.78
N GLY A 352 10.93 -16.98 -1.84
CA GLY A 352 11.21 -18.42 -1.93
C GLY A 352 10.59 -19.09 -3.17
N GLU A 353 9.44 -18.61 -3.66
CA GLU A 353 8.87 -19.09 -4.92
C GLU A 353 9.68 -18.67 -6.15
N LEU A 354 10.41 -17.56 -6.07
CA LEU A 354 11.20 -17.05 -7.18
C LEU A 354 12.59 -17.70 -7.28
N GLU A 355 13.06 -18.37 -6.22
CA GLU A 355 14.37 -19.05 -6.20
C GLU A 355 14.48 -20.10 -7.32
N ASP A 356 13.39 -20.82 -7.60
CA ASP A 356 13.30 -21.80 -8.68
C ASP A 356 13.45 -21.19 -10.09
N LEU A 357 13.33 -19.86 -10.22
CA LEU A 357 13.49 -19.12 -11.47
C LEU A 357 14.92 -18.60 -11.69
N GLY A 358 15.81 -18.72 -10.69
CA GLY A 358 17.14 -18.13 -10.73
C GLY A 358 17.12 -16.62 -10.55
N ASP A 359 17.59 -15.87 -11.56
CA ASP A 359 17.76 -14.40 -11.53
C ASP A 359 16.42 -13.63 -11.67
N CYS A 360 15.41 -13.94 -10.85
CA CYS A 360 14.13 -13.24 -10.82
C CYS A 360 14.04 -12.38 -9.54
N PRO A 361 14.27 -11.05 -9.62
CA PRO A 361 14.24 -10.19 -8.45
C PRO A 361 12.82 -9.92 -7.95
N LEU A 362 12.70 -9.77 -6.63
CA LEU A 362 11.48 -9.32 -5.96
C LEU A 362 11.58 -7.85 -5.55
N ILE A 363 10.77 -7.00 -6.18
CA ILE A 363 10.64 -5.59 -5.84
C ILE A 363 9.47 -5.44 -4.86
N VAL A 364 9.68 -4.80 -3.71
CA VAL A 364 8.63 -4.63 -2.70
C VAL A 364 8.06 -3.21 -2.76
N CYS A 365 6.73 -3.09 -2.70
CA CYS A 365 6.03 -1.81 -2.69
C CYS A 365 4.90 -1.78 -1.67
N GLY A 366 4.50 -0.58 -1.28
CA GLY A 366 3.46 -0.35 -0.26
C GLY A 366 4.02 -0.38 1.15
N GLY A 367 4.08 0.78 1.80
CA GLY A 367 4.65 0.94 3.14
C GLY A 367 6.16 1.22 3.17
N ILE A 368 6.81 1.31 2.02
CA ILE A 368 8.20 1.79 1.87
C ILE A 368 8.16 3.30 1.60
N TYR A 369 8.66 4.09 2.55
CA TYR A 369 8.75 5.56 2.42
C TYR A 369 10.17 6.05 2.68
N THR A 370 10.85 5.46 3.68
CA THR A 370 12.21 5.80 4.10
C THR A 370 13.21 4.68 3.81
N ARG A 371 14.50 4.97 3.90
CA ARG A 371 15.56 3.94 3.87
C ARG A 371 15.34 2.84 4.92
N SER A 372 14.95 3.19 6.14
CA SER A 372 14.71 2.22 7.22
C SER A 372 13.62 1.20 6.82
N ASP A 373 12.56 1.64 6.15
CA ASP A 373 11.52 0.73 5.64
C ASP A 373 12.09 -0.26 4.63
N ALA A 374 12.98 0.20 3.75
CA ALA A 374 13.65 -0.64 2.76
C ALA A 374 14.62 -1.63 3.41
N GLU A 375 15.40 -1.22 4.41
CA GLU A 375 16.30 -2.10 5.18
C GLU A 375 15.54 -3.27 5.82
N LYS A 376 14.38 -2.95 6.38
CA LYS A 376 13.48 -3.94 6.98
C LYS A 376 12.96 -4.92 5.93
N ALA A 377 12.40 -4.44 4.82
CA ALA A 377 11.92 -5.31 3.74
C ALA A 377 13.05 -6.13 3.07
N TYR A 378 14.25 -5.57 2.97
CA TYR A 378 15.46 -6.24 2.48
C TYR A 378 15.79 -7.49 3.30
N ALA A 379 15.74 -7.39 4.63
CA ALA A 379 15.98 -8.52 5.54
C ALA A 379 15.04 -9.72 5.28
N TYR A 380 13.88 -9.48 4.69
CA TYR A 380 12.88 -10.50 4.35
C TYR A 380 12.92 -11.00 2.91
N GLY A 381 13.88 -10.53 2.09
CA GLY A 381 14.10 -11.07 0.76
C GLY A 381 13.92 -10.08 -0.38
N ALA A 382 13.53 -8.83 -0.11
CA ALA A 382 13.41 -7.80 -1.15
C ALA A 382 14.77 -7.55 -1.85
N ASP A 383 14.74 -7.48 -3.18
CA ASP A 383 15.89 -7.14 -4.03
C ASP A 383 15.85 -5.69 -4.51
N GLY A 384 14.68 -5.05 -4.43
CA GLY A 384 14.48 -3.64 -4.75
C GLY A 384 13.18 -3.11 -4.17
N PHE A 385 12.93 -1.82 -4.36
CA PHE A 385 11.82 -1.12 -3.73
C PHE A 385 11.09 -0.24 -4.74
N GLN A 386 9.76 -0.22 -4.66
CA GLN A 386 8.94 0.70 -5.45
C GLN A 386 8.15 1.63 -4.52
N LEU A 387 8.29 2.94 -4.76
CA LEU A 387 7.66 3.98 -3.96
C LEU A 387 6.68 4.75 -4.84
N GLY A 388 5.46 4.98 -4.36
CA GLY A 388 4.46 5.80 -5.06
C GLY A 388 4.34 7.16 -4.39
N THR A 389 3.73 7.16 -3.20
CA THR A 389 3.47 8.36 -2.37
C THR A 389 4.70 9.25 -2.20
N ARG A 390 5.88 8.68 -1.96
CA ARG A 390 7.15 9.42 -1.77
C ARG A 390 7.50 10.31 -2.96
N PHE A 391 7.21 9.85 -4.19
CA PHE A 391 7.52 10.61 -5.39
C PHE A 391 6.49 11.69 -5.72
N VAL A 392 5.29 11.70 -5.10
CA VAL A 392 4.28 12.72 -5.39
C VAL A 392 4.77 14.11 -4.96
N THR A 393 5.39 14.20 -3.79
CA THR A 393 5.93 15.43 -3.20
C THR A 393 7.36 15.72 -3.69
N THR A 394 7.64 15.42 -4.96
CA THR A 394 8.88 15.82 -5.63
C THR A 394 8.67 17.00 -6.55
N GLN A 395 9.70 17.79 -6.80
CA GLN A 395 9.65 18.89 -7.77
C GLN A 395 9.31 18.38 -9.17
N GLU A 396 9.78 17.18 -9.54
CA GLU A 396 9.71 16.55 -10.86
C GLU A 396 8.37 15.86 -11.13
N CYS A 397 7.60 15.52 -10.08
CA CYS A 397 6.26 14.96 -10.21
C CYS A 397 5.31 15.90 -10.97
N ASP A 398 4.56 15.35 -11.92
CA ASP A 398 3.67 16.09 -12.82
C ASP A 398 2.33 16.50 -12.16
N ALA A 399 2.13 16.16 -10.89
CA ALA A 399 0.99 16.61 -10.09
C ALA A 399 0.95 18.14 -9.96
N SER A 400 -0.26 18.69 -9.88
CA SER A 400 -0.46 20.11 -9.59
C SER A 400 0.07 20.47 -8.20
N GLU A 401 0.42 21.74 -7.99
CA GLU A 401 0.93 22.19 -6.69
C GLU A 401 -0.10 21.94 -5.58
N ALA A 402 -1.38 22.22 -5.84
CA ALA A 402 -2.47 21.92 -4.92
C ALA A 402 -2.49 20.44 -4.51
N PHE A 403 -2.32 19.51 -5.47
CA PHE A 403 -2.29 18.07 -5.19
C PHE A 403 -1.11 17.69 -4.29
N LYS A 404 0.06 18.29 -4.49
CA LYS A 404 1.24 18.06 -3.63
C LYS A 404 1.02 18.63 -2.23
N GLN A 405 0.43 19.83 -2.12
CA GLN A 405 0.10 20.43 -0.83
C GLN A 405 -0.93 19.59 -0.05
N ALA A 406 -1.89 18.97 -0.74
CA ALA A 406 -2.81 18.02 -0.10
C ALA A 406 -2.08 16.83 0.52
N TYR A 407 -0.96 16.38 -0.06
CA TYR A 407 -0.13 15.33 0.55
C TYR A 407 0.60 15.80 1.79
N LEU A 408 1.18 17.01 1.77
CA LEU A 408 1.88 17.59 2.92
C LEU A 408 0.96 17.87 4.10
N ASN A 409 -0.29 18.23 3.82
CA ASN A 409 -1.29 18.55 4.84
C ASN A 409 -1.98 17.29 5.41
N CYS A 410 -1.86 16.14 4.74
CA CYS A 410 -2.55 14.92 5.12
C CYS A 410 -1.90 14.28 6.34
N ARG A 411 -2.72 14.05 7.38
CA ARG A 411 -2.34 13.30 8.58
C ARG A 411 -2.86 11.87 8.49
N GLU A 412 -2.41 11.02 9.41
CA GLU A 412 -2.77 9.59 9.40
C GLU A 412 -4.28 9.37 9.55
N GLN A 413 -4.94 10.18 10.38
CA GLN A 413 -6.39 10.15 10.58
C GLN A 413 -7.21 10.62 9.35
N ASP A 414 -6.58 11.32 8.41
CA ASP A 414 -7.24 11.81 7.19
C ASP A 414 -7.25 10.75 6.09
N ILE A 415 -6.78 9.53 6.38
CA ILE A 415 -6.73 8.43 5.43
C ILE A 415 -7.98 7.56 5.59
N THR A 416 -8.68 7.33 4.49
CA THR A 416 -9.86 6.47 4.44
C THR A 416 -9.75 5.43 3.33
N ILE A 417 -10.63 4.43 3.36
CA ILE A 417 -10.68 3.36 2.36
C ILE A 417 -11.98 3.46 1.59
N ILE A 418 -11.87 3.55 0.27
CA ILE A 418 -12.98 3.37 -0.66
C ILE A 418 -12.92 1.98 -1.29
N THR A 419 -14.04 1.51 -1.82
CA THR A 419 -14.12 0.22 -2.51
C THR A 419 -14.35 0.43 -4.01
N SER A 420 -13.55 -0.23 -4.85
CA SER A 420 -13.76 -0.27 -6.30
C SER A 420 -15.08 -0.97 -6.66
N PRO A 421 -15.63 -0.77 -7.88
CA PRO A 421 -16.79 -1.52 -8.37
C PRO A 421 -16.61 -3.04 -8.28
N GLU A 422 -15.38 -3.54 -8.45
CA GLU A 422 -15.01 -4.96 -8.38
C GLU A 422 -14.72 -5.44 -6.93
N GLY A 423 -14.94 -4.57 -5.94
CA GLY A 423 -14.82 -4.90 -4.53
C GLY A 423 -13.38 -4.92 -4.04
N PHE A 424 -12.48 -4.10 -4.59
CA PHE A 424 -11.10 -3.96 -4.10
C PHE A 424 -10.92 -2.66 -3.31
N PRO A 425 -10.30 -2.70 -2.13
CA PRO A 425 -10.07 -1.52 -1.32
C PRO A 425 -9.03 -0.62 -1.99
N GLY A 426 -9.23 0.68 -1.88
CA GLY A 426 -8.33 1.72 -2.35
C GLY A 426 -8.21 2.81 -1.32
N ARG A 427 -6.97 3.24 -1.06
CA ARG A 427 -6.66 4.19 0.01
C ARG A 427 -6.63 5.62 -0.51
N VAL A 428 -7.42 6.50 0.08
CA VAL A 428 -7.57 7.89 -0.36
C VAL A 428 -7.48 8.86 0.81
N ILE A 429 -7.17 10.11 0.51
CA ILE A 429 -7.32 11.21 1.46
C ILE A 429 -8.82 11.49 1.60
N GLU A 430 -9.32 11.53 2.84
CA GLU A 430 -10.70 11.88 3.16
C GLU A 430 -10.99 13.32 2.73
N ASN A 431 -12.08 13.50 1.99
CA ASN A 431 -12.51 14.79 1.48
C ASN A 431 -13.97 14.76 1.02
N GLN A 432 -14.48 15.87 0.50
CA GLN A 432 -15.88 15.99 0.08
C GLN A 432 -16.29 15.07 -1.09
N CYS A 433 -15.32 14.53 -1.83
CA CYS A 433 -15.56 13.60 -2.95
C CYS A 433 -15.79 12.16 -2.45
N VAL A 434 -15.15 11.74 -1.36
CA VAL A 434 -15.19 10.37 -0.83
C VAL A 434 -16.63 9.85 -0.57
N PRO A 435 -17.53 10.59 0.10
CA PRO A 435 -18.90 10.12 0.32
C PRO A 435 -19.69 9.91 -0.97
N ARG A 436 -19.38 10.68 -2.02
CA ARG A 436 -20.06 10.59 -3.33
C ARG A 436 -19.62 9.33 -4.06
N VAL A 437 -18.31 9.08 -4.17
CA VAL A 437 -17.78 7.89 -4.85
C VAL A 437 -18.08 6.59 -4.10
N SER A 438 -18.22 6.65 -2.78
CA SER A 438 -18.61 5.48 -1.97
C SER A 438 -20.04 5.02 -2.25
N LYS A 439 -20.93 5.95 -2.62
CA LYS A 439 -22.32 5.65 -3.04
C LYS A 439 -22.39 5.30 -4.52
N GLU A 440 -21.58 5.95 -5.34
CA GLU A 440 -21.57 5.81 -6.80
C GLU A 440 -20.16 5.46 -7.31
N PRO A 441 -19.70 4.20 -7.19
CA PRO A 441 -18.32 3.81 -7.53
C PRO A 441 -17.91 4.10 -8.99
N TRP A 442 -18.89 4.24 -9.89
CA TRP A 442 -18.65 4.61 -11.29
C TRP A 442 -18.10 6.05 -11.44
N ARG A 443 -18.31 6.93 -10.44
CA ARG A 443 -17.77 8.31 -10.41
C ARG A 443 -16.30 8.42 -10.02
N ILE A 444 -15.66 7.32 -9.63
CA ILE A 444 -14.26 7.34 -9.20
C ILE A 444 -13.36 7.92 -10.31
N MET A 445 -13.60 7.56 -11.58
CA MET A 445 -12.83 8.09 -12.69
C MET A 445 -12.98 9.62 -12.85
N GLU A 446 -14.17 10.16 -12.63
CA GLU A 446 -14.45 11.59 -12.65
C GLU A 446 -13.64 12.31 -11.55
N GLY A 447 -13.70 11.80 -10.32
CA GLY A 447 -12.93 12.35 -9.20
C GLY A 447 -11.42 12.33 -9.45
N LEU A 448 -10.87 11.26 -10.02
CA LEU A 448 -9.44 11.19 -10.33
C LEU A 448 -9.04 12.19 -11.43
N LEU A 449 -9.89 12.40 -12.43
CA LEU A 449 -9.67 13.40 -13.48
C LEU A 449 -9.71 14.82 -12.92
N ASN A 450 -10.63 15.11 -12.01
CA ASN A 450 -10.72 16.41 -11.33
C ASN A 450 -9.47 16.68 -10.49
N ALA A 451 -9.03 15.71 -9.69
CA ALA A 451 -7.81 15.86 -8.88
C ALA A 451 -6.57 16.09 -9.74
N SER A 452 -6.45 15.38 -10.87
CA SER A 452 -5.35 15.57 -11.84
C SER A 452 -5.37 16.95 -12.51
N ARG A 453 -6.53 17.61 -12.60
CA ARG A 453 -6.67 18.99 -13.07
C ARG A 453 -6.47 20.03 -11.97
N GLY A 454 -6.27 19.60 -10.72
CA GLY A 454 -6.10 20.47 -9.55
C GLY A 454 -7.39 20.87 -8.85
N ASP A 455 -8.55 20.36 -9.27
CA ASP A 455 -9.81 20.49 -8.52
C ASP A 455 -9.85 19.42 -7.42
N LEU A 456 -9.44 19.81 -6.21
CA LEU A 456 -9.40 18.91 -5.05
C LEU A 456 -10.71 18.85 -4.28
N GLU A 457 -11.61 19.83 -4.47
CA GLU A 457 -12.94 19.83 -3.85
C GLU A 457 -13.80 18.70 -4.43
N HIS A 458 -13.72 18.52 -5.75
CA HIS A 458 -14.38 17.43 -6.48
C HIS A 458 -13.42 16.30 -6.84
N GLY A 459 -12.17 16.39 -6.40
CA GLY A 459 -11.10 15.46 -6.71
C GLY A 459 -11.08 14.25 -5.78
N LEU A 460 -10.69 13.09 -6.31
CA LEU A 460 -10.36 11.92 -5.50
C LEU A 460 -8.84 11.74 -5.50
N ILE A 461 -8.24 11.63 -4.32
CA ILE A 461 -6.79 11.62 -4.16
C ILE A 461 -6.35 10.29 -3.55
N PHE A 462 -5.81 9.37 -4.36
CA PHE A 462 -5.23 8.12 -3.85
C PHE A 462 -3.93 8.39 -3.09
N CYS A 463 -3.77 7.79 -1.90
CA CYS A 463 -2.56 7.91 -1.09
C CYS A 463 -2.11 6.56 -0.53
N GLY A 464 -0.84 6.47 -0.15
CA GLY A 464 -0.31 5.32 0.60
C GLY A 464 -0.42 5.53 2.11
N GLY A 465 -0.30 4.47 2.90
CA GLY A 465 -0.51 4.52 4.36
C GLY A 465 0.50 5.39 5.13
N LYS A 466 1.68 5.65 4.56
CA LYS A 466 2.73 6.50 5.17
C LYS A 466 2.75 7.93 4.60
N ILE A 467 1.61 8.42 4.09
CA ILE A 467 1.53 9.78 3.52
C ILE A 467 1.85 10.87 4.55
N HIS A 468 1.53 10.67 5.82
CA HIS A 468 1.82 11.60 6.92
C HIS A 468 3.33 11.90 7.11
N LYS A 469 4.21 11.07 6.53
CA LYS A 469 5.67 11.30 6.52
C LYS A 469 6.12 12.33 5.48
N ALA A 470 5.21 12.83 4.64
CA ALA A 470 5.51 13.87 3.67
C ALA A 470 5.51 15.24 4.34
N GLU A 471 6.71 15.77 4.60
CA GLU A 471 6.87 17.04 5.32
C GLU A 471 7.26 18.22 4.41
N LYS A 472 7.80 17.92 3.21
CA LYS A 472 8.30 18.94 2.28
C LYS A 472 8.23 18.48 0.83
N ILE A 473 8.34 19.44 -0.09
CA ILE A 473 8.65 19.16 -1.49
C ILE A 473 10.17 19.02 -1.64
N GLU A 474 10.63 17.88 -2.12
CA GLU A 474 12.05 17.57 -2.34
C GLU A 474 12.35 17.24 -3.81
N THR A 475 13.61 16.97 -4.16
CA THR A 475 13.95 16.50 -5.52
C THR A 475 13.98 14.98 -5.58
N VAL A 476 13.89 14.41 -6.78
CA VAL A 476 14.12 12.98 -6.99
C VAL A 476 15.53 12.59 -6.50
N ALA A 477 16.53 13.43 -6.75
CA ALA A 477 17.90 13.20 -6.30
C ALA A 477 18.02 13.11 -4.77
N ASP A 478 17.26 13.90 -4.01
CA ASP A 478 17.27 13.85 -2.54
C ASP A 478 16.75 12.50 -2.03
N ILE A 479 15.69 11.95 -2.63
CA ILE A 479 15.17 10.62 -2.30
C ILE A 479 16.23 9.55 -2.60
N PHE A 480 16.91 9.62 -3.75
CA PHE A 480 17.95 8.64 -4.09
C PHE A 480 19.12 8.72 -3.11
N ARG A 481 19.57 9.92 -2.76
CA ARG A 481 20.63 10.14 -1.76
C ARG A 481 20.28 9.52 -0.41
N GLU A 482 19.05 9.72 0.07
CA GLU A 482 18.56 9.10 1.31
C GLU A 482 18.73 7.57 1.28
N PHE A 483 18.32 6.94 0.18
CA PHE A 483 18.32 5.48 0.03
C PHE A 483 19.72 4.89 -0.21
N THR A 484 20.64 5.61 -0.86
CA THR A 484 21.97 5.10 -1.22
C THR A 484 23.04 5.42 -0.20
N GLU A 485 23.12 6.66 0.28
CA GLU A 485 24.24 7.14 1.13
C GLU A 485 24.00 6.91 2.62
N GLY A 486 22.74 6.77 3.04
CA GLY A 486 22.36 6.64 4.45
C GLY A 486 22.32 8.02 5.12
N ALA A 487 21.60 8.12 6.25
CA ALA A 487 21.64 9.36 7.01
C ALA A 487 23.08 9.59 7.50
N CYS A 488 23.70 10.71 7.12
CA CYS A 488 24.80 11.26 7.92
C CYS A 488 24.24 11.45 9.34
N GLN A 489 24.68 10.60 10.26
CA GLN A 489 24.30 10.67 11.68
C GLN A 489 24.81 11.94 12.32
#